data_AF-A0A367I057-F1
#
_entry.id   AF-A0A367I057-F1
#
_cell.length_a   1.000
_cell.length_b   1.000
_cell.length_c   1.000
_cell.angle_alpha   90.00
_cell.angle_beta   90.00
_cell.angle_gamma   90.00
#
_symmetry.space_group_name_H-M   'P 1'
#
loop_
_entity.id
_entity.type
_entity.pdbx_description
1 polymer ?
#
loop_
_entity_poly.entity_id
_entity_poly.type
_entity_poly.pdbx_seq_one_letter_code
_entity_poly.pdbx_strand_id
1 'polypeptide(L)'
;MTGERRGKRIDDLPDWAKRLAKEYGATNLDDRQDIFFGSLVDRRSGLRKDDLIELLIDDRALRGDVDPWVRGMLLSVKQSAVEMLDENRQFRSIARDVIVEVRLVTHLRKSYIEDEELLTFEKEDMRRRSNVHEQAERQADGGSDDSHLWG
;
A
#
# COMPACT_ATOMS: atom_id res chain seq x y z
N MET A 1 31.72 6.66 -2.35
CA MET A 1 30.80 7.24 -1.35
C MET A 1 29.44 6.64 -1.60
N THR A 2 29.02 5.80 -0.67
CA THR A 2 27.81 4.97 -0.71
C THR A 2 26.57 5.86 -0.75
N GLY A 3 25.69 5.63 -1.72
CA GLY A 3 24.44 6.35 -1.93
C GLY A 3 23.38 6.01 -0.88
N GLU A 4 23.73 6.09 0.40
CA GLU A 4 22.76 6.17 1.47
C GLU A 4 22.08 7.54 1.33
N ARG A 5 20.82 7.55 0.88
CA ARG A 5 19.99 8.73 1.09
C ARG A 5 19.92 8.92 2.60
N ARG A 6 20.52 10.01 3.09
CA ARG A 6 20.43 10.44 4.50
C ARG A 6 18.96 10.34 4.90
N GLY A 7 18.66 9.61 5.98
CA GLY A 7 17.29 9.38 6.43
C GLY A 7 16.52 10.69 6.47
N LYS A 8 15.41 10.76 5.74
CA LYS A 8 14.55 11.95 5.78
C LYS A 8 13.97 12.04 7.18
N ARG A 9 14.24 13.13 7.90
CA ARG A 9 13.53 13.40 9.15
C ARG A 9 12.10 13.76 8.81
N ILE A 10 11.18 13.55 9.77
CA ILE A 10 9.79 14.01 9.61
C ILE A 10 9.76 15.52 9.29
N ASP A 11 10.68 16.29 9.87
CA ASP A 11 10.79 17.74 9.65
C ASP A 11 11.20 18.14 8.22
N ASP A 12 11.77 17.21 7.44
CA ASP A 12 12.19 17.44 6.05
C ASP A 12 11.06 17.16 5.03
N LEU A 13 9.93 16.62 5.50
CA LEU A 13 8.80 16.28 4.63
C LEU A 13 7.98 17.53 4.23
N PRO A 14 7.28 17.50 3.08
CA PRO A 14 6.24 18.49 2.76
C PRO A 14 5.16 18.57 3.84
N ASP A 15 4.51 19.72 4.00
CA ASP A 15 3.56 19.95 5.10
C ASP A 15 2.39 18.96 5.13
N TRP A 16 1.87 18.57 3.97
CA TRP A 16 0.81 17.55 3.88
C TRP A 16 1.31 16.19 4.38
N ALA A 17 2.52 15.80 4.00
CA ALA A 17 3.13 14.53 4.36
C ALA A 17 3.48 14.49 5.86
N LYS A 18 3.93 15.62 6.42
CA LYS A 18 4.14 15.77 7.87
C LYS A 18 2.87 15.52 8.67
N ARG A 19 1.74 16.09 8.25
CA ARG A 19 0.46 15.90 8.94
C ARG A 19 0.04 14.44 8.90
N LEU A 20 0.03 13.81 7.72
CA LEU A 20 -0.31 12.39 7.58
C LEU A 20 0.63 11.48 8.37
N ALA A 21 1.94 11.74 8.34
CA ALA A 21 2.92 10.96 9.11
C ALA A 21 2.67 11.05 10.62
N LYS A 22 2.34 12.24 11.15
CA LYS A 22 2.01 12.43 12.57
C LYS A 22 0.69 11.75 12.94
N GLU A 23 -0.34 11.85 12.09
CA GLU A 23 -1.63 11.17 12.28
C GLU A 23 -1.50 9.65 12.25
N TYR A 24 -0.62 9.13 11.39
CA TYR A 24 -0.25 7.72 11.35
C TYR A 24 0.47 7.26 12.64
N GLY A 25 1.02 8.19 13.43
CA GLY A 25 1.78 7.91 14.65
C GLY A 25 3.28 7.71 14.41
N ALA A 26 3.82 8.16 13.27
CA ALA A 26 5.25 8.08 13.03
C ALA A 26 6.03 9.06 13.93
N THR A 27 6.96 8.52 14.72
CA THR A 27 7.85 9.30 15.59
C THR A 27 9.26 9.48 15.01
N ASN A 28 9.77 8.49 14.28
CA ASN A 28 11.05 8.54 13.55
C ASN A 28 10.96 7.75 12.23
N LEU A 29 11.75 8.14 11.22
CA LEU A 29 11.83 7.57 9.88
C LEU A 29 13.24 7.05 9.50
N ASP A 30 14.21 7.14 10.41
CA ASP A 30 15.62 6.79 10.12
C ASP A 30 15.79 5.36 9.61
N ASP A 31 15.10 4.38 10.21
CA ASP A 31 15.21 2.95 9.85
C ASP A 31 14.28 2.53 8.69
N ARG A 32 13.63 3.50 8.02
CA ARG A 32 12.60 3.19 7.02
C ARG A 32 13.05 3.42 5.58
N GLN A 33 14.29 3.80 5.36
CA GLN A 33 14.81 4.17 4.04
C GLN A 33 15.01 2.98 3.10
N ASP A 34 15.13 3.29 1.81
CA ASP A 34 15.57 2.34 0.79
C ASP A 34 17.09 2.23 0.78
N ILE A 35 17.56 1.01 0.57
CA ILE A 35 18.98 0.65 0.41
C ILE A 35 19.14 0.09 -1.00
N PHE A 36 19.64 0.91 -1.92
CA PHE A 36 19.75 0.54 -3.34
C PHE A 36 21.04 -0.21 -3.69
N PHE A 37 22.12 0.04 -2.93
CA PHE A 37 23.46 -0.47 -3.22
C PHE A 37 24.00 -1.26 -2.01
N GLY A 38 24.87 -2.23 -2.26
CA GLY A 38 25.40 -3.14 -1.23
C GLY A 38 25.13 -4.61 -1.54
N SER A 39 25.22 -5.47 -0.53
CA SER A 39 24.85 -6.89 -0.64
C SER A 39 23.39 -7.03 -1.01
N LEU A 40 23.03 -8.01 -1.85
CA LEU A 40 21.63 -8.23 -2.25
C LEU A 40 20.70 -8.46 -1.07
N VAL A 41 21.20 -9.04 0.02
CA VAL A 41 20.43 -9.32 1.24
C VAL A 41 20.04 -8.03 1.97
N ASP A 42 20.87 -6.99 1.88
CA ASP A 42 20.63 -5.72 2.57
C ASP A 42 19.81 -4.75 1.74
N ARG A 43 19.67 -5.01 0.43
CA ARG A 43 18.95 -4.14 -0.48
C ARG A 43 17.46 -4.16 -0.20
N ARG A 44 16.87 -2.98 -0.09
CA ARG A 44 15.45 -2.77 0.18
C ARG A 44 14.99 -1.63 -0.69
N SER A 45 14.02 -1.90 -1.55
CA SER A 45 13.46 -0.91 -2.45
C SER A 45 12.02 -1.27 -2.80
N GLY A 46 11.22 -0.25 -3.07
CA GLY A 46 9.87 -0.42 -3.60
C GLY A 46 8.80 0.13 -2.66
N LEU A 47 7.60 0.25 -3.21
CA LEU A 47 6.45 0.80 -2.49
C LEU A 47 5.93 -0.21 -1.46
N ARG A 48 5.62 0.30 -0.28
CA ARG A 48 5.08 -0.43 0.86
C ARG A 48 3.69 0.11 1.18
N LYS A 49 2.88 -0.70 1.84
CA LYS A 49 1.59 -0.24 2.37
C LYS A 49 1.82 0.94 3.32
N ASP A 50 0.93 1.91 3.28
CA ASP A 50 0.95 3.14 4.07
C ASP A 50 2.09 4.11 3.70
N ASP A 51 2.82 3.89 2.60
CA ASP A 51 3.81 4.85 2.11
C ASP A 51 3.16 6.16 1.66
N LEU A 52 3.82 7.28 1.92
CA LEU A 52 3.41 8.57 1.40
C LEU A 52 3.96 8.74 -0.01
N ILE A 53 3.07 8.96 -0.97
CA ILE A 53 3.40 9.02 -2.40
C ILE A 53 2.77 10.24 -3.08
N GLU A 54 3.34 10.61 -4.21
CA GLU A 54 2.74 11.52 -5.19
C GLU A 54 2.53 10.77 -6.51
N LEU A 55 1.36 10.95 -7.11
CA LEU A 55 1.01 10.43 -8.42
C LEU A 55 0.90 11.60 -9.38
N LEU A 56 1.59 11.51 -10.52
CA LEU A 56 1.35 12.40 -11.64
C LEU A 56 0.28 11.77 -12.54
N ILE A 57 -0.85 12.45 -12.70
CA ILE A 57 -1.93 12.01 -13.58
C ILE A 57 -1.75 12.61 -14.97
N ASP A 58 -2.11 11.86 -16.01
CA ASP A 58 -2.19 12.37 -17.37
C ASP A 58 -3.24 13.47 -17.43
N ASP A 59 -2.80 14.70 -17.72
CA ASP A 59 -3.63 15.89 -17.78
C ASP A 59 -4.80 15.74 -18.77
N ARG A 60 -4.64 14.91 -19.81
CA ARG A 60 -5.72 14.63 -20.78
C ARG A 60 -6.92 13.89 -20.16
N ALA A 61 -6.71 13.23 -19.03
CA ALA A 61 -7.76 12.56 -18.27
C ALA A 61 -8.45 13.51 -17.26
N LEU A 62 -7.92 14.71 -17.05
CA LEU A 62 -8.44 15.70 -16.11
C LEU A 62 -9.41 16.66 -16.81
N ARG A 63 -10.31 17.25 -16.01
CA ARG A 63 -11.26 18.25 -16.49
C ARG A 63 -10.79 19.64 -16.09
N GLY A 64 -10.44 20.46 -17.08
CA GLY A 64 -10.01 21.83 -16.85
C GLY A 64 -8.59 21.92 -16.31
N ASP A 65 -8.23 23.10 -15.79
CA ASP A 65 -6.90 23.41 -15.28
C ASP A 65 -6.79 22.99 -13.79
N VAL A 66 -6.66 21.68 -13.56
CA VAL A 66 -6.55 21.09 -12.21
C VAL A 66 -5.11 20.59 -12.01
N ASP A 67 -4.55 20.76 -10.81
CA ASP A 67 -3.22 20.21 -10.47
C ASP A 67 -3.19 18.69 -10.76
N PRO A 68 -2.34 18.22 -11.69
CA PRO A 68 -2.28 16.81 -12.04
C PRO A 68 -1.60 15.95 -10.97
N TRP A 69 -1.02 16.58 -9.93
CA TRP A 69 -0.43 15.86 -8.81
C TRP A 69 -1.47 15.46 -7.77
N VAL A 70 -1.61 14.16 -7.56
CA VAL A 70 -2.37 13.61 -6.44
C VAL A 70 -1.41 13.15 -5.35
N ARG A 71 -1.66 13.57 -4.11
CA ARG A 71 -0.76 13.34 -2.97
C ARG A 71 -1.48 12.63 -1.85
N GLY A 72 -0.83 11.69 -1.19
CA GLY A 72 -1.45 10.98 -0.08
C GLY A 72 -0.73 9.69 0.33
N MET A 73 -1.43 8.88 1.12
CA MET A 73 -0.95 7.63 1.67
C MET A 73 -1.45 6.45 0.84
N LEU A 74 -0.55 5.57 0.43
CA LEU A 74 -0.86 4.38 -0.35
C LEU A 74 -1.59 3.35 0.52
N LEU A 75 -2.78 2.94 0.10
CA LEU A 75 -3.56 1.89 0.78
C LEU A 75 -3.37 0.53 0.10
N SER A 76 -3.41 0.51 -1.22
CA SER A 76 -3.31 -0.71 -2.02
C SER A 76 -2.91 -0.43 -3.46
N VAL A 77 -2.17 -1.35 -4.07
CA VAL A 77 -1.91 -1.38 -5.51
C VAL A 77 -2.64 -2.59 -6.09
N LYS A 78 -3.72 -2.34 -6.81
CA LYS A 78 -4.48 -3.35 -7.56
C LYS A 78 -3.96 -3.44 -9.00
N GLN A 79 -4.36 -4.48 -9.71
CA GLN A 79 -3.96 -4.67 -11.12
C GLN A 79 -4.36 -3.49 -12.02
N SER A 80 -5.54 -2.92 -11.79
CA SER A 80 -6.13 -1.85 -12.61
C SER A 80 -6.15 -0.48 -11.94
N ALA A 81 -5.81 -0.37 -10.65
CA ALA A 81 -5.96 0.87 -9.90
C ALA A 81 -4.97 0.99 -8.74
N VAL A 82 -4.66 2.24 -8.38
CA VAL A 82 -3.97 2.60 -7.14
C VAL A 82 -5.00 3.19 -6.19
N GLU A 83 -5.08 2.63 -4.99
CA GLU A 83 -5.97 3.12 -3.93
C GLU A 83 -5.15 3.85 -2.88
N MET A 84 -5.59 5.06 -2.55
CA MET A 84 -4.89 5.92 -1.61
C MET A 84 -5.84 6.77 -0.76
N LEU A 85 -5.36 7.21 0.39
CA LEU A 85 -5.98 8.24 1.20
C LEU A 85 -5.30 9.57 0.88
N ASP A 86 -6.01 10.52 0.28
CA ASP A 86 -5.43 11.80 -0.10
C ASP A 86 -5.14 12.71 1.12
N GLU A 87 -4.48 13.84 0.88
CA GLU A 87 -4.17 14.84 1.91
C GLU A 87 -5.39 15.47 2.61
N ASN A 88 -6.59 15.30 2.04
CA ASN A 88 -7.87 15.75 2.58
C ASN A 88 -8.65 14.62 3.27
N ARG A 89 -8.00 13.47 3.52
CA ARG A 89 -8.59 12.27 4.13
C ARG A 89 -9.72 11.67 3.29
N GLN A 90 -9.68 11.86 1.98
CA GLN A 90 -10.61 11.24 1.05
C GLN A 90 -9.98 9.99 0.45
N PHE A 91 -10.76 8.91 0.43
CA PHE A 91 -10.40 7.72 -0.32
C PHE A 91 -10.45 8.03 -1.82
N ARG A 92 -9.38 7.70 -2.53
CA ARG A 92 -9.28 7.80 -3.98
C ARG A 92 -8.88 6.46 -4.57
N SER A 93 -9.60 6.04 -5.60
CA SER A 93 -9.21 4.92 -6.47
C SER A 93 -8.91 5.50 -7.85
N ILE A 94 -7.64 5.43 -8.25
CA ILE A 94 -7.13 6.05 -9.46
C ILE A 94 -6.76 4.94 -10.43
N ALA A 95 -7.31 5.01 -11.64
CA ALA A 95 -7.03 4.03 -12.67
C ALA A 95 -5.54 4.04 -13.04
N ARG A 96 -4.94 2.86 -13.22
CA ARG A 96 -3.49 2.74 -13.43
C ARG A 96 -3.04 3.25 -14.80
N ASP A 97 -3.92 3.23 -15.78
CA ASP A 97 -3.68 3.68 -17.16
C ASP A 97 -3.54 5.20 -17.29
N VAL A 98 -4.06 5.98 -16.33
CA VAL A 98 -3.93 7.44 -16.31
C VAL A 98 -2.75 7.93 -15.48
N ILE A 99 -2.00 7.04 -14.81
CA ILE A 99 -0.86 7.42 -13.98
C ILE A 99 0.40 7.48 -14.85
N VAL A 100 1.03 8.65 -14.90
CA VAL A 100 2.28 8.89 -15.62
C VAL A 100 3.49 8.57 -14.76
N GLU A 101 3.47 8.97 -13.49
CA GLU A 101 4.61 8.80 -12.57
C GLU A 101 4.12 8.51 -11.15
N VAL A 102 4.85 7.65 -10.43
CA VAL A 102 4.70 7.45 -8.98
C VAL A 102 5.98 7.87 -8.29
N ARG A 103 5.90 8.86 -7.39
CA ARG A 103 7.02 9.31 -6.57
C ARG A 103 6.80 8.91 -5.13
N LEU A 104 7.77 8.21 -4.56
CA LEU A 104 7.81 7.98 -3.13
C LEU A 104 8.28 9.24 -2.41
N VAL A 105 7.48 9.72 -1.46
CA VAL A 105 7.85 10.82 -0.57
C VAL A 105 8.63 10.30 0.62
N THR A 106 8.07 9.32 1.32
CA THR A 106 8.70 8.62 2.45
C THR A 106 8.00 7.30 2.76
N HIS A 107 8.75 6.37 3.33
CA HIS A 107 8.17 5.17 3.92
C HIS A 107 7.68 5.43 5.33
N LEU A 108 6.49 4.93 5.66
CA LEU A 108 5.97 4.93 7.05
C LEU A 108 6.11 3.58 7.73
N ARG A 109 6.22 2.49 6.96
CA ARG A 109 6.47 1.13 7.44
C ARG A 109 7.90 0.66 7.20
N LYS A 110 8.30 -0.33 7.98
CA LYS A 110 9.51 -1.11 7.71
C LYS A 110 9.34 -1.91 6.41
N SER A 111 10.45 -2.40 5.86
CA SER A 111 10.37 -3.38 4.77
C SER A 111 9.55 -4.60 5.20
N TYR A 112 8.85 -5.24 4.27
CA TYR A 112 7.95 -6.37 4.55
C TYR A 112 8.64 -7.49 5.34
N ILE A 113 9.94 -7.70 5.12
CA ILE A 113 10.75 -8.74 5.79
C ILE A 113 10.88 -8.45 7.30
N GLU A 114 10.80 -7.19 7.70
CA GLU A 114 11.01 -6.73 9.08
C GLU A 114 9.73 -6.20 9.76
N ASP A 115 8.61 -6.22 9.06
CA ASP A 115 7.33 -5.77 9.59
C ASP A 115 6.58 -6.96 10.20
N GLU A 116 6.88 -7.25 11.47
CA GLU A 116 6.24 -8.33 12.23
C GLU A 116 4.71 -8.19 12.32
N GLU A 117 4.22 -6.95 12.41
CA GLU A 117 2.79 -6.66 12.47
C GLU A 117 2.12 -7.04 11.15
N LEU A 118 2.72 -6.65 10.02
CA LEU A 118 2.22 -7.01 8.69
C LEU A 118 2.25 -8.52 8.46
N LEU A 119 3.37 -9.19 8.79
CA LEU A 119 3.50 -10.64 8.66
C LEU A 119 2.46 -11.39 9.51
N THR A 120 2.13 -10.86 10.68
CA THR A 120 1.10 -11.45 11.57
C THR A 120 -0.29 -11.24 10.98
N PHE A 121 -0.58 -10.02 10.53
CA PHE A 121 -1.86 -9.67 9.92
C PHE A 121 -2.15 -10.49 8.66
N GLU A 122 -1.18 -10.65 7.75
CA GLU A 122 -1.36 -11.43 6.53
C GLU A 122 -1.62 -12.91 6.81
N LYS A 123 -0.94 -13.49 7.80
CA LYS A 123 -1.20 -14.87 8.26
C LYS A 123 -2.61 -15.02 8.81
N GLU A 124 -3.09 -14.05 9.57
CA GLU A 124 -4.46 -14.06 10.09
C GLU A 124 -5.51 -13.85 8.99
N ASP A 125 -5.29 -12.92 8.07
CA ASP A 125 -6.21 -12.66 6.95
C ASP A 125 -6.35 -13.89 6.04
N MET A 126 -5.23 -14.57 5.76
CA MET A 126 -5.24 -15.83 5.02
C MET A 126 -6.09 -16.89 5.73
N ARG A 127 -5.92 -17.04 7.06
CA ARG A 127 -6.76 -17.94 7.86
C ARG A 127 -8.24 -17.57 7.80
N ARG A 128 -8.57 -16.27 7.88
CA ARG A 128 -9.96 -15.80 7.80
C ARG A 128 -10.60 -16.11 6.44
N ARG A 129 -9.87 -15.88 5.33
CA ARG A 129 -10.36 -16.20 3.98
C ARG A 129 -10.58 -17.70 3.80
N SER A 130 -9.66 -18.53 4.29
CA SER A 130 -9.83 -19.99 4.26
C SER A 130 -11.05 -20.43 5.05
N ASN A 131 -11.26 -19.89 6.25
CA ASN A 131 -12.43 -20.23 7.08
C ASN A 131 -13.75 -19.81 6.41
N VAL A 132 -13.80 -18.62 5.80
CA VAL A 132 -14.99 -18.16 5.07
C VAL A 132 -15.26 -19.03 3.85
N HIS A 133 -14.21 -19.42 3.12
CA HIS A 133 -14.34 -20.30 1.97
C HIS A 133 -14.85 -21.69 2.38
N GLU A 134 -14.30 -22.28 3.44
CA GLU A 134 -14.76 -23.56 3.99
C GLU A 134 -16.22 -23.50 4.47
N GLN A 135 -16.63 -22.40 5.10
CA GLN A 135 -18.03 -22.19 5.48
C GLN A 135 -18.95 -22.07 4.27
N ALA A 136 -18.50 -21.40 3.21
CA ALA A 136 -19.25 -21.29 1.96
C ALA A 136 -19.39 -22.66 1.27
N GLU A 137 -18.35 -23.50 1.25
CA GLU A 137 -18.40 -24.87 0.74
C GLU A 137 -19.36 -25.75 1.57
N ARG A 138 -19.25 -25.72 2.90
CA ARG A 138 -20.19 -26.47 3.77
C ARG A 138 -21.64 -26.03 3.62
N GLN A 139 -21.90 -24.76 3.34
CA GLN A 139 -23.24 -24.25 3.06
C GLN A 139 -23.73 -24.60 1.65
N ALA A 140 -22.83 -24.70 0.67
CA ALA A 140 -23.14 -25.16 -0.68
C ALA A 140 -23.42 -26.68 -0.72
N ASP A 141 -22.65 -27.47 0.02
CA ASP A 141 -22.82 -28.92 0.14
C ASP A 141 -24.01 -29.29 1.05
N GLY A 142 -24.42 -28.41 1.97
CA GLY A 142 -25.57 -28.58 2.86
C GLY A 142 -26.95 -28.44 2.20
N GLY A 143 -27.02 -28.29 0.87
CA GLY A 143 -28.24 -28.24 0.08
C GLY A 143 -28.53 -29.52 -0.74
N SER A 144 -27.72 -30.57 -0.61
CA SER A 144 -27.89 -31.84 -1.32
C SER A 144 -28.05 -33.02 -0.36
N ASP A 145 -28.90 -32.88 0.65
CA ASP A 145 -29.56 -34.04 1.25
C ASP A 145 -30.87 -34.28 0.48
N ASP A 146 -30.75 -34.85 -0.72
CA ASP A 146 -31.79 -35.73 -1.23
C ASP A 146 -31.19 -36.89 -2.04
N SER A 147 -31.05 -37.99 -1.31
CA SER A 147 -31.42 -39.35 -1.67
C SER A 147 -31.19 -39.86 -3.11
N HIS A 148 -30.51 -41.00 -3.17
CA HIS A 148 -30.68 -42.04 -4.20
C HIS A 148 -30.74 -41.58 -5.66
N LEU A 149 -29.61 -41.54 -6.37
CA LEU A 149 -29.60 -41.84 -7.80
C LEU A 149 -28.17 -42.23 -8.24
N TRP A 150 -28.07 -43.45 -8.76
CA TRP A 150 -26.94 -44.10 -9.45
C TRP A 150 -25.94 -44.89 -8.59
N GLY A 151 -26.35 -46.12 -8.28
CA GLY A 151 -25.83 -47.31 -8.99
C GLY A 151 -24.42 -47.77 -8.65
#